data_AF-A0A7W1FV38-F1
#
_entry.id   AF-A0A7W1FV38-F1
#
_cell.length_a   1.000
_cell.length_b   1.000
_cell.length_c   1.000
_cell.angle_alpha   90.00
_cell.angle_beta   90.00
_cell.angle_gamma   90.00
#
_symmetry.space_group_name_H-M   'P 1'
#
loop_
_entity.id
_entity.type
_entity.pdbx_description
1 polymer ?
#
loop_
_entity_poly.entity_id
_entity_poly.type
_entity_poly.pdbx_seq_one_letter_code
_entity_poly.pdbx_strand_id
1 'polypeptide(L)'
;MADEDWREAPRDNARPYPPGLPYFTRSVEPPALVLPGDLSPAFRPRTAATLPLTVWHEMAHAFLLGREVVRTPAWLGEFVPQAASAAVAGRVGLPLEEHLSRIEREPGFTVRGFSAPAGAGDQMSFQNLLLLLGADALEEFGEGFLLNIFHALWEEDDIVDGERAEELLGDALRQGGREWLVSRPEF
;
A
#
# COMPACT_ATOMS: atom_id res chain seq x y z
N MET A 1 3.34 23.44 -2.24
CA MET A 1 4.50 23.53 -3.14
C MET A 1 3.97 23.65 -4.56
N ALA A 2 4.58 24.46 -5.40
CA ALA A 2 4.16 24.61 -6.79
C ALA A 2 4.62 23.39 -7.61
N ASP A 3 3.97 23.09 -8.74
CA ASP A 3 4.35 21.96 -9.63
C ASP A 3 5.81 22.04 -10.11
N GLU A 4 6.38 23.24 -10.18
CA GLU A 4 7.79 23.47 -10.54
C GLU A 4 8.75 22.89 -9.47
N ASP A 5 8.40 23.02 -8.18
CA ASP A 5 9.18 22.48 -7.06
C ASP A 5 9.21 20.94 -7.09
N TRP A 6 8.18 20.29 -7.63
CA TRP A 6 8.10 18.81 -7.69
C TRP A 6 9.16 18.20 -8.62
N ARG A 7 9.53 18.90 -9.71
CA ARG A 7 10.55 18.41 -10.65
C ARG A 7 11.95 18.45 -10.06
N GLU A 8 12.18 19.39 -9.15
CA GLU A 8 13.47 19.64 -8.49
C GLU A 8 13.58 18.93 -7.13
N ALA A 9 12.47 18.40 -6.61
CA ALA A 9 12.45 17.70 -5.34
C ALA A 9 13.36 16.44 -5.37
N PRO A 10 14.22 16.26 -4.36
CA PRO A 10 15.24 15.22 -4.37
C PRO A 10 14.67 13.83 -4.07
N ARG A 11 15.22 12.81 -4.74
CA ARG A 11 14.69 11.43 -4.75
C ARG A 11 15.76 10.43 -4.35
N ASP A 12 15.39 9.46 -3.52
CA ASP A 12 16.30 8.39 -3.07
C ASP A 12 16.51 7.27 -4.14
N ASN A 13 15.73 7.29 -5.23
CA ASN A 13 15.61 6.15 -6.14
C ASN A 13 16.52 6.27 -7.38
N ALA A 14 17.11 5.15 -7.80
CA ALA A 14 17.91 5.07 -9.05
C ALA A 14 17.09 5.26 -10.34
N ARG A 15 15.75 5.27 -10.25
CA ARG A 15 14.82 5.47 -11.36
C ARG A 15 13.91 6.68 -11.11
N PRO A 16 13.47 7.39 -12.17
CA PRO A 16 12.56 8.51 -12.01
C PRO A 16 11.24 8.05 -11.39
N TYR A 17 10.85 8.68 -10.28
CA TYR A 17 9.49 8.54 -9.75
C TYR A 17 8.51 9.17 -10.75
N PRO A 18 7.40 8.51 -11.12
CA PRO A 18 6.43 9.07 -12.06
C PRO A 18 5.85 10.41 -11.58
N PRO A 19 5.61 11.38 -12.48
CA PRO A 19 4.94 12.63 -12.14
C PRO A 19 3.54 12.42 -11.58
N GLY A 20 3.19 13.25 -10.59
CA GLY A 20 1.87 13.24 -9.96
C GLY A 20 1.66 12.13 -8.93
N LEU A 21 2.73 11.49 -8.45
CA LEU A 21 2.68 10.59 -7.30
C LEU A 21 3.29 11.28 -6.06
N PRO A 22 2.61 11.26 -4.90
CA PRO A 22 3.25 11.48 -3.61
C PRO A 22 4.41 10.52 -3.40
N TYR A 23 5.47 10.96 -2.72
CA TYR A 23 6.56 10.07 -2.33
C TYR A 23 7.29 10.60 -1.10
N PHE A 24 7.78 9.68 -0.27
CA PHE A 24 8.69 10.00 0.83
C PHE A 24 10.15 10.03 0.39
N THR A 25 10.94 10.96 0.91
CA THR A 25 12.38 11.11 0.60
C THR A 25 13.21 11.42 1.84
N ARG A 26 14.36 10.76 1.97
CA ARG A 26 15.39 11.02 3.00
C ARG A 26 16.56 11.84 2.47
N SER A 27 16.49 12.27 1.20
CA SER A 27 17.51 13.11 0.58
C SER A 27 17.54 14.56 1.13
N VAL A 28 16.66 14.90 2.07
CA VAL A 28 16.61 16.19 2.77
C VAL A 28 16.54 15.96 4.27
N GLU A 29 16.97 16.97 5.04
CA GLU A 29 16.91 16.96 6.50
C GLU A 29 15.98 18.07 7.01
N PRO A 30 14.89 17.75 7.73
CA PRO A 30 14.40 16.40 8.04
C PRO A 30 13.82 15.68 6.80
N PRO A 31 13.74 14.33 6.80
CA PRO A 31 13.04 13.57 5.77
C PRO A 31 11.63 14.10 5.53
N ALA A 32 11.18 14.09 4.27
CA ALA A 32 9.97 14.80 3.88
C ALA A 32 9.06 13.95 2.97
N LEU A 33 7.75 14.15 3.11
CA LEU A 33 6.74 13.69 2.14
C LEU A 33 6.53 14.79 1.10
N VAL A 34 6.78 14.47 -0.17
CA VAL A 34 6.58 15.38 -1.30
C VAL A 34 5.21 15.10 -1.91
N LEU A 35 4.34 16.12 -1.92
CA LEU A 35 3.03 16.06 -2.54
C LEU A 35 3.03 16.84 -3.86
N PRO A 36 2.53 16.26 -4.98
CA PRO A 36 2.35 17.00 -6.22
C PRO A 36 1.20 18.01 -6.08
N GLY A 37 1.18 19.06 -6.91
CA GLY A 37 0.05 19.98 -7.00
C GLY A 37 -1.21 19.27 -7.47
N ASP A 38 -1.06 18.38 -8.46
CA ASP A 38 -2.10 17.50 -8.97
C ASP A 38 -1.68 16.03 -8.93
N LEU A 39 -2.58 15.16 -8.46
CA LEU A 39 -2.40 13.71 -8.55
C LEU A 39 -2.45 13.26 -10.02
N SER A 40 -1.60 12.28 -10.35
CA SER A 40 -1.55 11.62 -11.64
C SER A 40 -2.96 11.19 -12.10
N PRO A 41 -3.32 11.36 -13.40
CA PRO A 41 -4.56 10.86 -13.97
C PRO A 41 -4.81 9.36 -13.76
N ALA A 42 -3.72 8.60 -13.54
CA ALA A 42 -3.76 7.18 -13.26
C ALA A 42 -4.43 6.83 -11.92
N PHE A 43 -4.40 7.74 -10.92
CA PHE A 43 -5.08 7.51 -9.65
C PHE A 43 -6.59 7.43 -9.85
N ARG A 44 -7.12 6.24 -9.59
CA ARG A 44 -8.53 5.90 -9.68
C ARG A 44 -8.89 4.94 -8.54
N PRO A 45 -10.06 5.08 -7.92
CA PRO A 45 -11.10 6.08 -8.20
C PRO A 45 -10.70 7.49 -7.72
N ARG A 46 -11.33 8.51 -8.30
CA ARG A 46 -11.18 9.91 -7.88
C ARG A 46 -12.35 10.30 -6.99
N THR A 47 -12.14 10.27 -5.69
CA THR A 47 -13.09 10.66 -4.64
C THR A 47 -12.42 11.59 -3.63
N ALA A 48 -13.18 12.08 -2.65
CA ALA A 48 -12.62 12.86 -1.55
C ALA A 48 -11.58 12.10 -0.72
N ALA A 49 -11.59 10.76 -0.76
CA ALA A 49 -10.63 9.92 -0.03
C ALA A 49 -9.31 9.68 -0.79
N THR A 50 -9.25 9.93 -2.11
CA THR A 50 -8.09 9.54 -2.93
C THR A 50 -6.79 10.16 -2.42
N LEU A 51 -6.73 11.48 -2.29
CA LEU A 51 -5.51 12.15 -1.84
C LEU A 51 -5.13 11.76 -0.39
N PRO A 52 -6.05 11.80 0.60
CA PRO A 52 -5.73 11.33 1.94
C PRO A 52 -5.20 9.88 1.99
N LEU A 53 -5.83 8.96 1.26
CA LEU A 53 -5.39 7.56 1.21
C LEU A 53 -3.96 7.45 0.68
N THR A 54 -3.64 8.15 -0.41
CA THR A 54 -2.28 8.15 -0.97
C THR A 54 -1.27 8.77 0.01
N VAL A 55 -1.62 9.85 0.70
CA VAL A 55 -0.75 10.44 1.74
C VAL A 55 -0.47 9.45 2.86
N TRP A 56 -1.51 8.80 3.41
CA TRP A 56 -1.34 7.84 4.50
C TRP A 56 -0.59 6.58 4.07
N HIS A 57 -0.78 6.14 2.83
CA HIS A 57 -0.02 5.04 2.22
C HIS A 57 1.48 5.35 2.19
N GLU A 58 1.88 6.52 1.66
CA GLU A 58 3.30 6.91 1.62
C GLU A 58 3.90 7.13 3.02
N MET A 59 3.10 7.65 3.96
CA MET A 59 3.54 7.75 5.35
C MET A 59 3.76 6.36 5.97
N ALA A 60 2.91 5.38 5.68
CA ALA A 60 3.09 4.02 6.16
C ALA A 60 4.37 3.39 5.60
N HIS A 61 4.67 3.60 4.31
CA HIS A 61 5.97 3.25 3.72
C HIS A 61 7.14 3.89 4.47
N ALA A 62 7.06 5.19 4.78
CA ALA A 62 8.11 5.90 5.51
C ALA A 62 8.38 5.28 6.90
N PHE A 63 7.33 4.86 7.61
CA PHE A 63 7.47 4.16 8.89
C PHE A 63 8.09 2.76 8.75
N LEU A 64 7.72 2.01 7.70
CA LEU A 64 8.31 0.70 7.39
C LEU A 64 9.80 0.81 7.03
N LEU A 65 10.19 1.86 6.30
CA LEU A 65 11.57 2.11 5.86
C LEU A 65 12.51 2.65 6.95
N GLY A 66 12.08 2.67 8.22
CA GLY A 66 12.91 3.07 9.37
C GLY A 66 14.12 2.16 9.62
N ARG A 67 14.21 1.01 8.93
CA ARG A 67 15.33 0.06 8.93
C ARG A 67 15.56 -0.48 7.51
N GLU A 68 16.65 -1.19 7.26
CA GLU A 68 16.88 -1.90 5.99
C GLU A 68 15.84 -3.02 5.88
N VAL A 69 14.78 -2.79 5.11
CA VAL A 69 13.68 -3.75 4.94
C VAL A 69 14.16 -4.87 4.04
N VAL A 70 13.99 -6.10 4.51
CA VAL A 70 14.33 -7.27 3.70
C VAL A 70 13.40 -7.35 2.50
N ARG A 71 13.92 -7.82 1.36
CA ARG A 71 13.12 -7.89 0.12
C ARG A 71 11.92 -8.81 0.34
N THR A 72 10.71 -8.26 0.15
CA THR A 72 9.42 -8.98 0.14
C THR A 72 8.83 -9.03 -1.27
N PRO A 73 7.81 -9.88 -1.53
CA PRO A 73 7.01 -9.78 -2.74
C PRO A 73 6.30 -8.41 -2.78
N ALA A 74 6.10 -7.89 -3.99
CA ALA A 74 5.48 -6.57 -4.19
C ALA A 74 4.12 -6.46 -3.49
N TRP A 75 3.29 -7.52 -3.54
CA TRP A 75 1.96 -7.49 -2.92
C TRP A 75 2.03 -7.33 -1.40
N LEU A 76 2.99 -7.97 -0.70
CA LEU A 76 3.08 -7.83 0.75
C LEU A 76 3.62 -6.45 1.14
N GLY A 77 4.62 -5.96 0.39
CA GLY A 77 5.20 -4.65 0.60
C GLY A 77 4.20 -3.51 0.40
N GLU A 78 3.21 -3.69 -0.47
CA GLU A 78 2.16 -2.71 -0.74
C GLU A 78 0.89 -2.94 0.09
N PHE A 79 0.58 -4.19 0.47
CA PHE A 79 -0.56 -4.54 1.32
C PHE A 79 -0.53 -3.79 2.66
N VAL A 80 0.60 -3.82 3.36
CA VAL A 80 0.70 -3.23 4.70
C VAL A 80 0.43 -1.72 4.67
N PRO A 81 1.05 -0.91 3.79
CA PRO A 81 0.69 0.49 3.60
C PRO A 81 -0.76 0.73 3.20
N GLN A 82 -1.34 -0.09 2.32
CA GLN A 82 -2.73 0.03 1.91
C GLN A 82 -3.69 -0.18 3.09
N ALA A 83 -3.51 -1.27 3.83
CA ALA A 83 -4.32 -1.56 5.00
C ALA A 83 -4.12 -0.52 6.12
N ALA A 84 -2.89 -0.04 6.35
CA ALA A 84 -2.64 1.06 7.28
C ALA A 84 -3.37 2.36 6.87
N SER A 85 -3.38 2.68 5.57
CA SER A 85 -4.10 3.85 5.05
C SER A 85 -5.61 3.74 5.25
N ALA A 86 -6.19 2.54 5.04
CA ALA A 86 -7.60 2.25 5.26
C ALA A 86 -7.97 2.35 6.75
N ALA A 87 -7.13 1.84 7.66
CA ALA A 87 -7.34 1.96 9.09
C ALA A 87 -7.40 3.43 9.54
N VAL A 88 -6.43 4.25 9.09
CA VAL A 88 -6.43 5.68 9.40
C VAL A 88 -7.64 6.38 8.79
N ALA A 89 -8.01 6.04 7.55
CA ALA A 89 -9.20 6.58 6.89
C ALA A 89 -10.48 6.31 7.70
N GLY A 90 -10.64 5.10 8.24
CA GLY A 90 -11.74 4.74 9.13
C GLY A 90 -11.75 5.57 10.41
N ARG A 91 -10.60 5.70 11.09
CA ARG A 91 -10.47 6.45 12.34
C ARG A 91 -10.79 7.94 12.19
N VAL A 92 -10.40 8.55 11.07
CA VAL A 92 -10.59 9.99 10.84
C VAL A 92 -11.89 10.31 10.08
N GLY A 93 -12.74 9.31 9.82
CA GLY A 93 -14.05 9.49 9.21
C GLY A 93 -14.01 9.89 7.73
N LEU A 94 -13.01 9.42 6.98
CA LEU A 94 -13.02 9.59 5.52
C LEU A 94 -14.16 8.78 4.88
N PRO A 95 -14.69 9.20 3.72
CA PRO A 95 -15.70 8.45 2.97
C PRO A 95 -15.06 7.25 2.26
N LEU A 96 -14.54 6.30 3.05
CA LEU A 96 -13.84 5.12 2.56
C LEU A 96 -14.78 4.19 1.80
N GLU A 97 -15.99 3.95 2.33
CA GLU A 97 -17.00 3.10 1.65
C GLU A 97 -17.32 3.60 0.24
N GLU A 98 -17.50 4.91 0.06
CA GLU A 98 -17.72 5.52 -1.26
C GLU A 98 -16.53 5.33 -2.21
N HIS A 99 -15.31 5.33 -1.67
CA HIS A 99 -14.11 5.07 -2.46
C HIS A 99 -14.03 3.60 -2.88
N LEU A 100 -14.18 2.68 -1.92
CA LEU A 100 -14.10 1.24 -2.15
C LEU A 100 -15.20 0.75 -3.10
N SER A 101 -16.40 1.34 -3.06
CA SER A 101 -17.51 0.96 -3.95
C SER A 101 -17.26 1.29 -5.43
N ARG A 102 -16.24 2.11 -5.73
CA ARG A 102 -15.88 2.51 -7.10
C ARG A 102 -14.68 1.73 -7.66
N ILE A 103 -14.13 0.79 -6.88
CA ILE A 103 -13.01 -0.04 -7.30
C ILE A 103 -13.51 -1.23 -8.13
N GLU A 104 -12.82 -1.52 -9.23
CA GLU A 104 -12.99 -2.76 -9.99
C GLU A 104 -12.44 -3.95 -9.20
N ARG A 105 -13.30 -4.93 -8.87
CA ARG A 105 -12.95 -6.10 -8.07
C ARG A 105 -12.33 -7.25 -8.87
N GLU A 106 -12.52 -7.25 -10.20
CA GLU A 106 -12.11 -8.34 -11.09
C GLU A 106 -11.26 -7.82 -12.26
N PRO A 107 -10.07 -7.25 -12.02
CA PRO A 107 -9.23 -6.68 -13.08
C PRO A 107 -8.54 -7.73 -13.96
N GLY A 108 -8.88 -9.02 -13.83
CA GLY A 108 -8.30 -10.12 -14.59
C GLY A 108 -7.02 -10.74 -14.00
N PHE A 109 -6.65 -10.38 -12.77
CA PHE A 109 -5.54 -10.97 -12.01
C PHE A 109 -5.82 -10.95 -10.51
N THR A 110 -5.08 -11.76 -9.73
CA THR A 110 -5.09 -11.73 -8.26
C THR A 110 -3.87 -10.97 -7.72
N VAL A 111 -3.84 -10.60 -6.43
CA VAL A 111 -2.67 -9.94 -5.84
C VAL A 111 -1.41 -10.79 -5.90
N ARG A 112 -1.52 -12.12 -5.80
CA ARG A 112 -0.37 -13.03 -6.01
C ARG A 112 -0.01 -13.21 -7.48
N GLY A 113 -1.00 -13.14 -8.38
CA GLY A 113 -0.83 -13.30 -9.82
C GLY A 113 -0.30 -12.06 -10.55
N PHE A 114 -0.32 -10.89 -9.91
CA PHE A 114 0.19 -9.66 -10.49
C PHE A 114 1.70 -9.70 -10.70
N SER A 115 2.16 -9.33 -11.89
CA SER A 115 3.58 -9.32 -12.24
C SER A 115 3.96 -8.05 -12.99
N ALA A 116 5.16 -7.55 -12.70
CA ALA A 116 5.74 -6.40 -13.38
C ALA A 116 6.63 -6.84 -14.56
N PRO A 117 6.78 -6.03 -15.62
CA PRO A 117 6.27 -4.66 -15.77
C PRO A 117 4.79 -4.60 -16.14
N ALA A 118 4.08 -3.64 -15.55
CA ALA A 118 2.66 -3.40 -15.76
C ALA A 118 2.41 -1.96 -16.23
N GLY A 119 1.33 -1.74 -16.99
CA GLY A 119 0.88 -0.40 -17.33
C GLY A 119 0.37 0.35 -16.11
N ALA A 120 0.26 1.69 -16.18
CA ALA A 120 -0.25 2.50 -15.08
C ALA A 120 -1.70 2.11 -14.66
N GLY A 121 -2.51 1.62 -15.60
CA GLY A 121 -3.85 1.09 -15.32
C GLY A 121 -3.79 -0.17 -14.45
N ASP A 122 -3.07 -1.19 -14.91
CA ASP A 122 -2.93 -2.46 -14.17
C ASP A 122 -2.26 -2.27 -12.81
N GLN A 123 -1.26 -1.39 -12.71
CA GLN A 123 -0.64 -1.01 -11.44
C GLN A 123 -1.65 -0.38 -10.49
N MET A 124 -2.55 0.48 -10.98
CA MET A 124 -3.61 1.07 -10.16
C MET A 124 -4.63 0.01 -9.74
N SER A 125 -5.03 -0.90 -10.64
CA SER A 125 -5.93 -2.01 -10.31
C SER A 125 -5.32 -2.91 -9.23
N PHE A 126 -4.02 -3.18 -9.31
CA PHE A 126 -3.30 -3.93 -8.27
C PHE A 126 -3.32 -3.22 -6.91
N GLN A 127 -3.00 -1.92 -6.88
CA GLN A 127 -3.05 -1.13 -5.65
C GLN A 127 -4.46 -1.08 -5.06
N ASN A 128 -5.48 -1.00 -5.91
CA ASN A 128 -6.87 -1.03 -5.50
C ASN A 128 -7.33 -2.39 -4.96
N LEU A 129 -6.88 -3.51 -5.53
CA LEU A 129 -7.14 -4.84 -4.98
C LEU A 129 -6.53 -4.99 -3.58
N LEU A 130 -5.31 -4.50 -3.37
CA LEU A 130 -4.66 -4.49 -2.07
C LEU A 130 -5.41 -3.63 -1.05
N LEU A 131 -5.94 -2.47 -1.47
CA LEU A 131 -6.79 -1.62 -0.63
C LEU A 131 -8.09 -2.32 -0.24
N LEU A 132 -8.76 -3.00 -1.18
CA LEU A 132 -9.95 -3.81 -0.89
C LEU A 132 -9.63 -4.92 0.09
N LEU A 133 -8.59 -5.71 -0.18
CA LEU A 133 -8.17 -6.81 0.69
C LEU A 133 -7.80 -6.29 2.10
N GLY A 134 -7.12 -5.14 2.18
CA GLY A 134 -6.78 -4.50 3.44
C GLY A 134 -8.00 -4.02 4.22
N ALA A 135 -9.00 -3.44 3.53
CA ALA A 135 -10.26 -3.04 4.14
C ALA A 135 -11.06 -4.24 4.66
N ASP A 136 -11.18 -5.31 3.86
CA ASP A 136 -11.86 -6.55 4.27
C ASP A 136 -11.13 -7.21 5.45
N ALA A 137 -9.78 -7.21 5.48
CA ALA A 137 -9.00 -7.73 6.60
C ALA A 137 -9.21 -6.92 7.90
N LEU A 138 -9.34 -5.59 7.78
CA LEU A 138 -9.63 -4.73 8.93
C LEU A 138 -11.03 -4.97 9.50
N GLU A 139 -12.01 -5.24 8.64
CA GLU A 139 -13.36 -5.59 9.06
C GLU A 139 -13.39 -6.93 9.81
N GLU A 140 -12.71 -7.95 9.28
CA GLU A 140 -12.70 -9.30 9.84
C GLU A 140 -11.83 -9.44 11.10
N PHE A 141 -10.60 -8.91 11.07
CA PHE A 141 -9.58 -9.16 12.10
C PHE A 141 -9.26 -7.94 12.97
N GLY A 142 -9.78 -6.76 12.62
CA GLY A 142 -9.47 -5.50 13.29
C GLY A 142 -8.04 -5.00 13.03
N GLU A 143 -7.71 -3.82 13.51
CA GLU A 143 -6.42 -3.17 13.26
C GLU A 143 -5.21 -3.88 13.92
N GLY A 144 -5.47 -4.83 14.82
CA GLY A 144 -4.42 -5.52 15.58
C GLY A 144 -3.45 -6.33 14.71
N PHE A 145 -3.88 -6.81 13.54
CA PHE A 145 -2.98 -7.54 12.64
C PHE A 145 -1.88 -6.64 12.06
N LEU A 146 -2.13 -5.32 11.89
CA LEU A 146 -1.15 -4.38 11.35
C LEU A 146 0.09 -4.30 12.23
N LEU A 147 -0.11 -4.31 13.56
CA LEU A 147 1.00 -4.37 14.52
C LEU A 147 1.75 -5.71 14.41
N ASN A 148 1.03 -6.83 14.31
CA ASN A 148 1.63 -8.16 14.23
C ASN A 148 2.47 -8.31 12.95
N ILE A 149 1.93 -7.92 11.78
CA ILE A 149 2.65 -8.04 10.50
C ILE A 149 3.84 -7.08 10.44
N PHE A 150 3.71 -5.88 11.00
CA PHE A 150 4.82 -4.94 11.11
C PHE A 150 5.96 -5.54 11.93
N HIS A 151 5.66 -6.07 13.12
CA HIS A 151 6.67 -6.71 13.96
C HIS A 151 7.30 -7.92 13.28
N ALA A 152 6.49 -8.77 12.65
CA ALA A 152 7.00 -9.96 11.97
C ALA A 152 7.96 -9.57 10.84
N LEU A 153 7.58 -8.61 9.98
CA LEU A 153 8.46 -8.08 8.93
C LEU A 153 9.71 -7.40 9.47
N TRP A 154 9.65 -6.80 10.65
CA TRP A 154 10.78 -6.13 11.29
C TRP A 154 11.81 -7.11 11.88
N GLU A 155 11.35 -8.31 12.25
CA GLU A 155 12.18 -9.40 12.78
C GLU A 155 12.76 -10.29 11.67
N GLU A 156 12.30 -10.16 10.43
CA GLU A 156 12.87 -10.88 9.29
C GLU A 156 14.28 -10.38 8.97
N ASP A 157 15.21 -11.32 8.78
CA ASP A 157 16.60 -11.07 8.43
C ASP A 157 16.97 -11.66 7.04
N ASP A 158 16.06 -12.38 6.37
CA ASP A 158 16.29 -13.02 5.05
C ASP A 158 15.13 -12.76 4.06
N ILE A 159 15.43 -12.89 2.76
CA ILE A 159 14.50 -12.62 1.66
C ILE A 159 13.19 -13.37 1.88
N VAL A 160 12.10 -12.62 1.93
CA VAL A 160 10.75 -13.16 2.06
C VAL A 160 10.25 -13.48 0.65
N ASP A 161 10.04 -14.76 0.37
CA ASP A 161 9.40 -15.20 -0.87
C ASP A 161 7.87 -15.20 -0.76
N GLY A 162 7.17 -15.68 -1.79
CA GLY A 162 5.71 -15.70 -1.83
C GLY A 162 5.07 -16.58 -0.75
N GLU A 163 5.67 -17.74 -0.45
CA GLU A 163 5.15 -18.68 0.55
C GLU A 163 5.35 -18.13 1.95
N ARG A 164 6.56 -17.63 2.26
CA ARG A 164 6.86 -16.99 3.54
C ARG A 164 6.01 -15.74 3.75
N ALA A 165 5.77 -14.94 2.71
CA ALA A 165 4.90 -13.77 2.78
C ALA A 165 3.45 -14.14 3.14
N GLU A 166 2.91 -15.21 2.54
CA GLU A 166 1.56 -15.72 2.85
C GLU A 166 1.47 -16.23 4.29
N GLU A 167 2.49 -16.95 4.75
CA GLU A 167 2.60 -17.39 6.14
C GLU A 167 2.63 -16.21 7.11
N LEU A 168 3.49 -15.21 6.87
CA LEU A 168 3.61 -14.03 7.71
C LEU A 168 2.28 -13.28 7.83
N LEU A 169 1.60 -13.05 6.71
CA LEU A 169 0.30 -12.37 6.73
C LEU A 169 -0.77 -13.24 7.41
N GLY A 170 -0.83 -14.52 7.08
CA GLY A 170 -1.79 -15.45 7.68
C GLY A 170 -1.64 -15.54 9.20
N ASP A 171 -0.41 -15.58 9.71
CA ASP A 171 -0.12 -15.62 11.14
C ASP A 171 -0.45 -14.29 11.82
N ALA A 172 -0.18 -13.16 11.15
CA ALA A 172 -0.52 -11.83 11.65
C ALA A 172 -2.04 -11.62 11.81
N LEU A 173 -2.83 -12.20 10.91
CA LEU A 173 -4.30 -12.23 10.96
C LEU A 173 -4.85 -13.18 12.05
N ARG A 174 -4.00 -14.04 12.63
CA ARG A 174 -4.31 -14.98 13.71
C ARG A 174 -5.29 -16.09 13.27
N GLN A 175 -6.16 -16.54 14.17
CA GLN A 175 -7.01 -17.72 13.97
C GLN A 175 -7.91 -17.55 12.75
N GLY A 176 -7.78 -18.46 11.78
CA GLY A 176 -8.54 -18.41 10.53
C GLY A 176 -7.93 -17.51 9.45
N GLY A 177 -6.81 -16.84 9.72
CA GLY A 177 -6.19 -15.88 8.80
C GLY A 177 -5.72 -16.52 7.48
N ARG A 178 -5.06 -17.68 7.56
CA ARG A 178 -4.60 -18.43 6.38
C ARG A 178 -5.79 -18.93 5.55
N GLU A 179 -6.80 -19.51 6.19
CA GLU A 179 -8.01 -19.99 5.51
C GLU A 179 -8.78 -18.84 4.86
N TRP A 180 -8.85 -17.69 5.54
CA TRP A 180 -9.48 -16.49 5.03
C TRP A 180 -8.77 -15.98 3.76
N LEU A 181 -7.44 -15.86 3.79
CA LEU A 181 -6.65 -15.44 2.62
C LEU A 181 -6.90 -16.35 1.41
N VAL A 182 -6.85 -17.67 1.60
CA VAL A 182 -7.08 -18.65 0.53
C VAL A 182 -8.52 -18.60 0.01
N SER A 183 -9.48 -18.17 0.83
CA SER A 183 -10.88 -18.02 0.41
C SER A 183 -11.15 -16.78 -0.44
N ARG A 184 -10.21 -15.83 -0.49
CA ARG A 184 -10.39 -14.56 -1.21
C ARG A 184 -10.18 -14.74 -2.72
N PRO A 185 -11.16 -14.43 -3.57
CA PRO A 185 -11.00 -14.53 -5.03
C PRO A 185 -9.93 -13.57 -5.57
N GLU A 186 -9.70 -12.45 -4.90
CA GLU A 186 -8.68 -11.47 -5.25
C GLU A 186 -7.26 -11.87 -4.83
N PHE A 187 -7.07 -12.93 -4.03
CA PHE A 187 -5.77 -13.34 -3.46
C PHE A 187 -5.04 -14.43 -4.24
#